data_AF-A0A351CXH9-F1
#
_entry.id   AF-A0A351CXH9-F1
#
_cell.length_a   1.000
_cell.length_b   1.000
_cell.length_c   1.000
_cell.angle_alpha   90.00
_cell.angle_beta   90.00
_cell.angle_gamma   90.00
#
_symmetry.space_group_name_H-M   'P 1'
#
loop_
_entity.id
_entity.type
_entity.pdbx_description
1 polymer ?
#
loop_
_entity_poly.entity_id
_entity_poly.type
_entity_poly.pdbx_seq_one_letter_code
_entity_poly.pdbx_strand_id
1 'polypeptide(L)' 'RVELENGHVVNAHISGKMRKNYIRILRGDTVTVQLTPYDLTKGRIVYRNRT' A
#
# COMPACT_ATOMS: atom_id res chain seq x y z
N ARG A 1 -0.93 0.25 8.00
CA ARG A 1 0.06 1.35 7.97
C ARG A 1 1.20 0.91 7.09
N VAL A 2 1.63 1.81 6.20
CA VAL A 2 2.76 1.58 5.29
C VAL A 2 3.76 2.71 5.53
N GLU A 3 5.02 2.35 5.71
CA GLU A 3 6.12 3.31 5.76
C GLU A 3 6.65 3.47 4.34
N LEU A 4 6.66 4.70 3.84
CA LEU A 4 7.31 5.05 2.59
C LEU A 4 8.82 5.19 2.84
N GLU A 5 9.63 4.99 1.79
CA GLU A 5 11.09 5.18 1.84
C GLU A 5 11.48 6.59 2.32
N ASN A 6 10.60 7.57 2.11
CA ASN A 6 10.78 8.96 2.49
C ASN A 6 10.56 9.21 4.00
N GLY A 7 10.31 8.18 4.81
CA GLY A 7 10.02 8.27 6.25
C GLY A 7 8.59 8.67 6.60
N HIS A 8 7.71 8.84 5.60
CA HIS A 8 6.30 9.17 5.81
C HIS A 8 5.48 7.91 6.10
N VAL A 9 4.65 7.97 7.13
CA VAL A 9 3.72 6.90 7.50
C VAL A 9 2.34 7.18 6.91
N VAL A 10 1.87 6.27 6.06
CA VAL A 10 0.61 6.44 5.32
C VAL A 10 -0.41 5.40 5.76
N ASN A 11 -1.66 5.82 5.85
CA ASN A 11 -2.80 4.92 6.01
C ASN A 11 -3.27 4.48 4.63
N ALA A 12 -2.79 3.32 4.19
CA ALA A 12 -3.15 2.75 2.90
C ALA A 12 -4.15 1.60 3.02
N HIS A 13 -5.12 1.57 2.11
CA HIS A 13 -6.13 0.51 2.01
C HIS A 13 -5.81 -0.40 0.82
N ILE A 14 -6.16 -1.68 0.93
CA ILE A 14 -5.96 -2.67 -0.14
C ILE A 14 -6.92 -2.37 -1.30
N SER A 15 -6.42 -2.40 -2.53
CA SER A 15 -7.28 -2.27 -3.71
C SER A 15 -8.25 -3.44 -3.83
N GLY A 16 -9.43 -3.19 -4.40
CA GLY A 16 -10.44 -4.25 -4.60
C GLY A 16 -9.93 -5.44 -5.42
N LYS A 17 -9.04 -5.19 -6.39
CA LYS A 17 -8.39 -6.24 -7.18
C LYS A 17 -7.56 -7.18 -6.29
N MET A 18 -6.72 -6.62 -5.42
CA MET A 18 -5.92 -7.43 -4.49
C MET A 18 -6.79 -8.24 -3.52
N ARG A 19 -7.91 -7.67 -3.07
CA ARG A 19 -8.87 -8.37 -2.21
C ARG A 19 -9.53 -9.56 -2.91
N LYS A 20 -9.91 -9.40 -4.19
CA LYS A 20 -10.43 -10.49 -5.04
C LYS A 20 -9.40 -11.58 -5.30
N ASN A 21 -8.13 -11.22 -5.43
CA ASN A 21 -7.01 -12.14 -5.64
C ASN A 21 -6.47 -12.76 -4.33
N TYR A 22 -7.14 -12.55 -3.18
CA TYR A 22 -6.74 -13.07 -1.87
C TYR A 22 -5.29 -12.71 -1.47
N ILE A 23 -4.78 -11.57 -1.93
CA ILE A 23 -3.43 -11.13 -1.61
C ILE A 23 -3.43 -10.62 -0.17
N ARG A 24 -2.77 -11.36 0.71
CA ARG A 24 -2.51 -10.96 2.10
C ARG A 24 -1.25 -10.11 2.14
N ILE A 25 -1.26 -9.08 2.97
CA ILE A 25 -0.09 -8.22 3.23
C ILE A 25 0.37 -8.53 4.65
N LEU A 26 1.63 -8.94 4.78
CA LEU A 26 2.31 -9.17 6.04
C LEU A 26 3.29 -8.03 6.31
N ARG A 27 3.69 -7.88 7.58
CA ARG A 27 4.76 -6.95 7.95
C ARG A 27 6.07 -7.40 7.29
N GLY A 28 6.76 -6.46 6.64
CA GLY A 28 7.99 -6.73 5.87
C GLY A 28 7.78 -6.89 4.36
N ASP A 29 6.53 -6.91 3.88
CA ASP A 29 6.27 -6.95 2.44
C ASP A 29 6.50 -5.60 1.77
N THR A 30 7.20 -5.62 0.64
CA THR A 30 7.33 -4.45 -0.24
C THR A 30 6.08 -4.27 -1.08
N VAL A 31 5.44 -3.11 -0.95
CA VAL A 31 4.16 -2.80 -1.61
C VAL A 31 4.21 -1.48 -2.35
N THR A 32 3.58 -1.44 -3.52
CA THR A 32 3.43 -0.21 -4.30
C THR A 32 2.13 0.49 -3.90
N VAL A 33 2.26 1.72 -3.41
CA VAL A 33 1.14 2.55 -2.96
C VAL A 33 0.92 3.69 -3.95
N GLN A 34 -0.32 3.85 -4.40
CA GLN A 34 -0.78 5.07 -5.07
C GLN A 34 -1.29 6.05 -4.02
N LEU A 35 -0.75 7.26 -4.02
CA LEU A 35 -1.19 8.35 -3.16
C LEU A 35 -2.26 9.18 -3.87
N THR A 36 -3.13 9.80 -3.10
CA THR A 36 -4.08 10.77 -3.63
C THR A 36 -3.34 12.12 -3.75
N PRO A 37 -3.44 12.85 -4.87
CA PRO A 37 -2.69 14.10 -5.04
C PRO A 37 -3.08 15.19 -4.01
N TYR A 38 -4.22 15.03 -3.36
CA TYR A 38 -4.76 15.99 -2.39
C TYR A 38 -4.42 15.65 -0.93
N ASP A 39 -4.07 14.40 -0.63
CA ASP A 39 -3.81 13.95 0.73
C ASP A 39 -2.74 12.84 0.73
N LEU A 40 -1.54 13.23 1.14
CA LEU A 40 -0.37 12.36 1.23
C LEU A 40 -0.43 11.39 2.43
N THR A 41 -1.42 11.54 3.32
CA THR A 41 -1.61 10.64 4.47
C THR A 41 -2.46 9.41 4.13
N LYS A 42 -3.14 9.43 2.98
CA LYS A 42 -4.02 8.35 2.51
C LYS A 42 -3.54 7.78 1.20
N GLY A 43 -3.47 6.45 1.15
CA GLY A 43 -3.01 5.73 -0.04
C GLY A 43 -3.86 4.52 -0.39
N ARG A 44 -3.64 3.99 -1.59
CA ARG A 44 -4.19 2.73 -2.04
C ARG A 44 -3.06 1.79 -2.43
N ILE A 45 -3.06 0.59 -1.87
CA ILE A 45 -2.09 -0.45 -2.22
C ILE A 45 -2.56 -1.11 -3.52
N VAL A 46 -1.78 -0.96 -4.57
CA VAL A 46 -2.11 -1.45 -5.92
C VAL A 46 -1.44 -2.78 -6.20
N TYR A 47 -0.22 -2.95 -5.70
CA TYR A 47 0.59 -4.11 -5.99
C TYR A 47 1.43 -4.51 -4.77
N ARG A 48 1.66 -5.80 -4.62
CA ARG A 48 2.64 -6.37 -3.69
C ARG A 48 3.76 -6.92 -4.54
N ASN A 49 4.97 -6.39 -4.37
CA ASN A 49 6.12 -6.94 -5.06
C ASN A 49 6.54 -8.23 -4.36
N ARG A 50 6.83 -9.27 -5.13
CA ARG A 50 7.32 -10.54 -4.61
C ARG A 50 8.80 -10.56 -4.89
N THR A 51 9.59 -10.37 -3.84
CA THR A 51 11.04 -10.59 -3.88
C THR A 51 11.33 -12.07 -4.08
#